data_AF-A0AAW9NA60-F1
#
_entry.id   AF-A0AAW9NA60-F1
#
_cell.length_a   1.000
_cell.length_b   1.000
_cell.length_c   1.000
_cell.angle_alpha   90.00
_cell.angle_beta   90.00
_cell.angle_gamma   90.00
#
_symmetry.space_group_name_H-M   'P 1'
#
loop_
_entity.id
_entity.type
_entity.pdbx_description
1 polymer ?
#
loop_
_entity_poly.entity_id
_entity_poly.type
_entity_poly.pdbx_seq_one_letter_code
_entity_poly.pdbx_strand_id
1 'polypeptide(L)'
;MLWKIYFWLILAIEIASMFVETVHGPLVETTDTVISIISTIGLFGYVYKKQILSQSFWKFVFIITFIEVSVYIKLDVLNDPELGVGGMIFVTAFTLIIMYPFFLGLYRYGFRKRNSV
;
A
#
# COMPACT_ATOMS: atom_id res chain seq x y z
N MET A 1 -13.73 -11.21 9.39
CA MET A 1 -12.80 -12.30 9.01
C MET A 1 -12.05 -11.98 7.72
N LEU A 2 -12.73 -11.51 6.66
CA LEU A 2 -12.12 -11.11 5.39
C LEU A 2 -10.90 -10.18 5.51
N TRP A 3 -10.98 -9.14 6.35
CA TRP A 3 -9.84 -8.25 6.62
C TRP A 3 -8.60 -8.94 7.16
N LYS A 4 -8.76 -9.99 7.97
CA LYS A 4 -7.61 -10.77 8.47
C LYS A 4 -6.99 -11.61 7.36
N ILE A 5 -7.81 -12.22 6.51
CA ILE A 5 -7.34 -12.98 5.34
C ILE A 5 -6.57 -12.06 4.41
N TYR A 6 -7.14 -10.90 4.10
CA TYR A 6 -6.50 -9.88 3.28
C TYR A 6 -5.17 -9.39 3.87
N PHE A 7 -5.13 -9.11 5.18
CA PHE A 7 -3.89 -8.74 5.86
C PHE A 7 -2.79 -9.80 5.68
N TRP A 8 -3.10 -11.08 5.92
CA TRP A 8 -2.12 -12.15 5.76
C TRP A 8 -1.70 -12.35 4.31
N LEU A 9 -2.62 -12.14 3.35
CA LEU A 9 -2.29 -12.16 1.93
C LEU A 9 -1.30 -11.05 1.56
N ILE A 10 -1.56 -9.81 1.97
CA ILE A 10 -0.66 -8.67 1.72
C ILE A 10 0.70 -8.89 2.37
N LEU A 11 0.72 -9.33 3.63
CA LEU A 11 1.98 -9.63 4.32
C LEU A 11 2.77 -10.73 3.61
N ALA A 12 2.11 -11.77 3.09
CA ALA A 12 2.77 -12.81 2.32
C ALA A 12 3.32 -12.28 0.98
N ILE A 13 2.60 -11.39 0.30
CA ILE A 13 3.07 -10.74 -0.93
C ILE A 13 4.28 -9.85 -0.66
N GLU A 14 4.26 -9.05 0.41
CA GLU A 14 5.39 -8.20 0.82
C GLU A 14 6.63 -9.03 1.20
N ILE A 15 6.45 -10.15 1.89
CA ILE A 15 7.56 -11.06 2.20
C ILE A 15 8.09 -11.70 0.91
N ALA A 16 7.20 -12.13 0.01
CA ALA A 16 7.60 -12.71 -1.27
C ALA A 16 8.35 -11.70 -2.16
N SER A 17 7.94 -10.43 -2.16
CA SER A 17 8.58 -9.39 -2.97
C SER A 17 10.02 -9.09 -2.53
N MET A 18 10.37 -9.34 -1.26
CA MET A 18 11.77 -9.22 -0.79
C MET A 18 12.74 -10.21 -1.46
N PHE A 19 12.22 -11.25 -2.13
CA PHE A 19 13.03 -12.24 -2.84
C PHE A 19 13.07 -12.02 -4.36
N VAL A 20 12.37 -10.99 -4.86
CA VAL A 20 12.38 -10.62 -6.28
C VAL A 20 13.53 -9.65 -6.52
N GLU A 21 14.22 -9.79 -7.65
CA GLU A 21 15.28 -8.86 -8.03
C GLU A 21 14.74 -7.44 -8.13
N THR A 22 15.52 -6.54 -7.56
CA THR A 22 15.27 -5.13 -7.44
C THR A 22 15.43 -4.43 -8.80
N VAL A 23 14.35 -3.83 -9.29
CA VAL A 23 14.29 -3.20 -10.62
C VAL A 23 14.68 -1.71 -10.56
N HIS A 24 14.61 -1.09 -9.38
CA HIS A 24 14.79 0.34 -9.19
C HIS A 24 16.12 0.66 -8.49
N GLY A 25 16.51 1.94 -8.49
CA GLY A 25 17.69 2.37 -7.75
C GLY A 25 17.53 2.17 -6.23
N PRO A 26 18.63 1.95 -5.47
CA PRO A 26 18.58 1.55 -4.05
C PRO A 26 17.83 2.52 -3.14
N LEU A 27 17.79 3.81 -3.50
CA LEU A 27 17.05 4.85 -2.78
C LEU A 27 15.53 4.68 -2.87
N VAL A 28 15.02 4.36 -4.06
CA VAL A 28 13.58 4.19 -4.30
C VAL A 28 13.09 2.96 -3.54
N GLU A 29 13.84 1.88 -3.61
CA GLU A 29 13.47 0.59 -3.01
C GLU A 29 13.53 0.60 -1.48
N THR A 30 14.53 1.30 -0.93
CA THR A 30 14.60 1.50 0.52
C THR A 30 13.39 2.30 1.00
N THR A 31 12.99 3.33 0.24
CA THR A 31 11.84 4.18 0.59
C THR A 31 10.53 3.38 0.50
N ASP A 32 10.35 2.62 -0.57
CA ASP A 32 9.21 1.72 -0.78
C ASP A 32 9.05 0.69 0.33
N THR A 33 10.14 0.01 0.67
CA THR A 33 10.16 -0.98 1.75
C THR A 33 9.75 -0.35 3.08
N VAL A 34 10.25 0.85 3.39
CA VAL A 34 9.92 1.55 4.64
C VAL A 34 8.45 1.95 4.69
N ILE A 35 7.91 2.53 3.62
CA ILE A 35 6.51 2.97 3.58
C ILE A 35 5.58 1.75 3.60
N SER A 36 5.92 0.69 2.88
CA SER A 36 5.21 -0.59 2.90
C SER A 36 5.09 -1.16 4.32
N ILE A 37 6.21 -1.28 5.05
CA ILE A 37 6.22 -1.75 6.45
C ILE A 37 5.33 -0.88 7.34
N ILE A 38 5.47 0.45 7.27
CA ILE A 38 4.68 1.38 8.08
C ILE A 38 3.18 1.25 7.75
N SER A 39 2.85 1.13 6.47
CA SER A 39 1.48 0.99 5.98
C SER A 39 0.86 -0.33 6.42
N THR A 40 1.62 -1.42 6.40
CA THR A 40 1.15 -2.73 6.85
C THR A 40 0.97 -2.80 8.37
N ILE A 41 1.78 -2.07 9.15
CA ILE A 41 1.49 -1.83 10.58
C ILE A 41 0.17 -1.07 10.75
N GLY A 42 -0.11 -0.10 9.88
CA GLY A 42 -1.39 0.62 9.86
C GLY A 42 -2.57 -0.31 9.58
N LEU A 43 -2.44 -1.18 8.57
CA LEU A 43 -3.44 -2.19 8.24
C LEU A 43 -3.65 -3.16 9.40
N PHE A 44 -2.59 -3.62 10.07
CA PHE A 44 -2.68 -4.45 11.27
C PHE A 44 -3.47 -3.73 12.38
N GLY A 45 -3.16 -2.46 12.66
CA GLY A 45 -3.89 -1.65 13.64
C GLY A 45 -5.40 -1.58 13.33
N TYR A 46 -5.76 -1.42 12.06
CA TYR A 46 -7.14 -1.49 11.60
C TYR A 46 -7.79 -2.86 11.83
N VAL A 47 -7.17 -3.92 11.31
CA VAL A 47 -7.71 -5.29 11.31
C VAL A 47 -7.92 -5.81 12.73
N TYR A 48 -6.99 -5.53 13.64
CA TYR A 48 -7.02 -5.98 15.03
C TYR A 48 -7.58 -4.93 15.99
N LYS A 49 -8.08 -3.80 15.46
CA LYS A 49 -8.68 -2.70 16.24
C LYS A 49 -7.74 -2.17 17.33
N LYS A 50 -6.43 -2.15 17.07
CA LYS A 50 -5.41 -1.61 17.99
C LYS A 50 -5.00 -0.21 17.55
N GLN A 51 -4.98 0.75 18.47
CA GLN A 51 -4.38 2.05 18.21
C GLN A 51 -2.89 2.00 18.56
N ILE A 52 -2.04 2.12 17.55
CA ILE A 52 -0.57 2.07 17.73
C ILE A 52 0.01 3.48 17.86
N LEU A 53 -0.48 4.43 17.06
CA LEU A 53 -0.05 5.85 17.04
C LEU A 53 -1.25 6.78 16.90
N SER A 54 -1.05 8.11 16.85
CA SER A 54 -2.14 9.09 16.72
C SER A 54 -2.88 8.98 15.39
N GLN A 55 -4.13 9.43 15.33
CA GLN A 55 -4.92 9.43 14.09
C GLN A 55 -4.29 10.30 13.01
N SER A 56 -3.75 11.47 13.37
CA SER A 56 -3.07 12.36 12.43
C SER A 56 -1.87 11.70 11.76
N PHE A 57 -1.11 10.89 12.51
CA PHE A 57 -0.02 10.10 11.95
C PHE A 57 -0.53 9.15 10.85
N TRP A 58 -1.60 8.40 11.13
CA TRP A 58 -2.17 7.45 10.15
C TRP A 58 -2.82 8.12 8.94
N LYS A 59 -3.34 9.34 9.08
CA LYS A 59 -3.79 10.14 7.94
C LYS A 59 -2.61 10.51 7.03
N PHE A 60 -1.48 10.88 7.62
CA PHE A 60 -0.26 11.21 6.88
C PHE A 60 0.31 9.97 6.16
N VAL A 61 0.38 8.82 6.85
CA VAL A 61 0.77 7.54 6.24
C VAL A 61 -0.10 7.25 5.03
N PHE A 62 -1.43 7.31 5.16
CA PHE A 62 -2.35 7.08 4.04
C PHE A 62 -2.04 7.95 2.82
N ILE A 63 -1.77 9.25 3.02
CA ILE A 63 -1.45 10.18 1.93
C ILE A 63 -0.13 9.80 1.25
N ILE A 64 0.90 9.49 2.03
CA ILE A 64 2.21 9.08 1.49
C ILE A 64 2.07 7.80 0.67
N THR A 65 1.43 6.76 1.23
CA THR A 65 1.23 5.47 0.53
C THR A 65 0.49 5.68 -0.79
N PHE A 66 -0.52 6.55 -0.81
CA PHE A 66 -1.26 6.84 -2.04
C PHE A 66 -0.39 7.52 -3.10
N ILE A 67 0.45 8.49 -2.69
CA ILE A 67 1.40 9.17 -3.58
C ILE A 67 2.41 8.16 -4.12
N GLU A 68 2.99 7.33 -3.25
CA GLU A 68 3.97 6.32 -3.61
C GLU A 68 3.43 5.34 -4.66
N VAL A 69 2.27 4.72 -4.41
CA VAL A 69 1.66 3.78 -5.37
C VAL A 69 1.36 4.49 -6.69
N SER A 70 0.96 5.76 -6.65
CA SER A 70 0.75 6.56 -7.87
C SER A 70 2.04 6.80 -8.64
N VAL A 71 3.16 7.04 -7.93
CA VAL A 71 4.48 7.18 -8.53
C VAL A 71 4.95 5.86 -9.12
N TYR A 72 4.80 4.74 -8.40
CA TYR A 72 5.16 3.41 -8.89
C TYR A 72 4.40 3.03 -10.16
N ILE A 73 3.07 3.23 -10.19
CA ILE A 73 2.28 2.99 -11.41
C ILE A 73 2.81 3.84 -12.56
N LYS A 74 3.19 5.11 -12.33
CA LYS A 74 3.80 5.91 -13.39
C LYS A 74 5.17 5.39 -13.82
N LEU A 75 6.01 4.97 -12.87
CA LEU A 75 7.36 4.51 -13.16
C LEU A 75 7.36 3.19 -13.94
N ASP A 76 6.57 2.22 -13.49
CA ASP A 76 6.53 0.88 -14.08
C ASP A 76 5.66 0.82 -15.33
N VAL A 77 4.50 1.49 -15.34
CA VAL A 77 3.50 1.31 -16.40
C VAL A 77 3.65 2.32 -17.52
N LEU A 78 3.98 3.57 -17.22
CA LEU A 78 4.05 4.62 -18.26
C LEU A 78 5.42 4.73 -18.93
N ASN A 79 6.47 4.16 -18.33
CA ASN A 79 7.82 4.18 -18.91
C ASN A 79 8.20 2.86 -19.60
N ASP A 80 7.36 1.84 -19.54
CA ASP A 80 7.59 0.60 -20.27
C ASP A 80 7.09 0.75 -21.71
N PRO A 81 8.00 0.84 -22.70
CA PRO A 81 7.62 1.02 -24.11
C PRO A 81 7.00 -0.25 -24.72
N GLU A 82 7.13 -1.41 -24.08
CA GLU A 82 6.56 -2.68 -24.55
C GLU A 82 5.11 -2.85 -24.11
N LEU A 83 4.71 -2.19 -23.01
CA LEU A 83 3.34 -2.12 -22.55
C LEU A 83 2.53 -1.15 -23.43
N GLY A 84 1.99 -1.64 -24.54
CA GLY A 84 0.99 -0.90 -25.32
C GLY A 84 -0.21 -0.46 -24.47
N VAL A 85 -1.09 0.40 -25.01
CA VAL A 85 -2.21 1.03 -24.26
C VAL A 85 -3.08 0.02 -23.48
N GLY A 86 -3.37 -1.14 -24.06
CA GLY A 86 -4.14 -2.20 -23.39
C GLY A 86 -3.40 -2.79 -22.18
N GLY A 87 -2.09 -3.00 -22.28
CA GLY A 87 -1.25 -3.46 -21.19
C GLY A 87 -1.20 -2.44 -20.05
N MET A 88 -1.04 -1.16 -20.38
CA MET A 88 -1.04 -0.09 -19.38
C MET A 88 -2.34 -0.02 -18.58
N ILE A 89 -3.49 -0.12 -19.26
CA ILE A 89 -4.80 -0.14 -18.60
C ILE A 89 -4.93 -1.36 -17.70
N PHE A 90 -4.52 -2.54 -18.20
CA PHE A 90 -4.60 -3.79 -17.45
C PHE A 90 -3.78 -3.74 -16.17
N VAL A 91 -2.49 -3.39 -16.25
CA VAL A 91 -1.59 -3.33 -15.08
C VAL A 91 -2.09 -2.30 -14.08
N THR A 92 -2.46 -1.10 -14.55
CA THR A 92 -3.01 -0.05 -13.67
C THR A 92 -4.27 -0.52 -12.94
N ALA A 93 -5.23 -1.09 -13.67
CA ALA A 93 -6.49 -1.57 -13.08
C ALA A 93 -6.24 -2.71 -12.09
N PHE A 94 -5.37 -3.66 -12.44
CA PHE A 94 -5.02 -4.79 -11.59
C PHE A 94 -4.37 -4.33 -10.27
N THR A 95 -3.38 -3.44 -10.35
CA THR A 95 -2.73 -2.84 -9.18
C THR A 95 -3.74 -2.12 -8.29
N LEU A 96 -4.62 -1.30 -8.88
CA LEU A 96 -5.65 -0.59 -8.11
C LEU A 96 -6.66 -1.53 -7.45
N ILE A 97 -7.02 -2.66 -8.07
CA ILE A 97 -7.93 -3.66 -7.48
C ILE A 97 -7.27 -4.31 -6.25
N ILE A 98 -5.98 -4.65 -6.31
CA ILE A 98 -5.24 -5.23 -5.18
C ILE A 98 -5.07 -4.20 -4.05
N MET A 99 -4.74 -2.96 -4.42
CA MET A 99 -4.45 -1.88 -3.46
C MET A 99 -5.71 -1.22 -2.88
N TYR A 100 -6.87 -1.34 -3.53
CA TYR A 100 -8.12 -0.76 -3.04
C TYR A 100 -8.46 -1.16 -1.60
N PRO A 101 -8.50 -2.46 -1.24
CA PRO A 101 -8.72 -2.87 0.15
C PRO A 101 -7.61 -2.35 1.10
N PHE A 102 -6.36 -2.24 0.64
CA PHE A 102 -5.26 -1.67 1.43
C PHE A 102 -5.56 -0.21 1.81
N PHE A 103 -5.85 0.62 0.81
CA PHE A 103 -6.19 2.03 0.98
C PHE A 103 -7.44 2.20 1.83
N LEU A 104 -8.47 1.37 1.63
CA LEU A 104 -9.67 1.41 2.43
C LEU A 104 -9.39 1.08 3.91
N GLY A 105 -8.50 0.13 4.18
CA GLY A 105 -8.07 -0.22 5.54
C GLY A 105 -7.33 0.94 6.22
N LEU A 106 -6.33 1.51 5.55
CA LEU A 106 -5.56 2.67 6.03
C LEU A 106 -6.42 3.91 6.23
N TYR A 107 -7.29 4.22 5.27
CA TYR A 107 -8.22 5.33 5.36
C TYR A 107 -9.13 5.18 6.58
N ARG A 108 -9.74 4.01 6.75
CA ARG A 108 -10.59 3.73 7.92
C ARG A 108 -9.80 3.78 9.22
N TYR A 109 -8.51 3.50 9.22
CA TYR A 109 -7.68 3.59 10.42
C TYR A 109 -7.37 5.03 10.81
N GLY A 110 -6.92 5.84 9.85
CA GLY A 110 -6.53 7.23 10.09
C GLY A 110 -7.70 8.20 10.23
N PHE A 111 -8.81 7.96 9.53
CA PHE A 111 -9.94 8.90 9.46
C PHE A 111 -11.16 8.51 10.31
N ARG A 112 -11.11 7.39 11.04
CA ARG A 112 -12.21 7.03 11.95
C ARG A 112 -12.39 8.09 13.02
N LYS A 113 -13.58 8.74 13.07
CA LYS A 113 -13.94 9.61 14.20
C LYS A 113 -13.81 8.82 15.50
N ARG A 114 -12.94 9.27 16.39
CA ARG A 114 -12.96 8.83 17.79
C ARG A 114 -14.12 9.58 18.44
N ASN A 115 -15.17 8.87 18.83
CA ASN A 115 -16.12 9.44 19.78
C ASN A 115 -15.32 9.67 21.06
N SER A 116 -15.02 10.92 21.38
CA SER A 116 -14.56 11.31 22.71
C SER A 116 -15.67 10.92 23.68
N VAL A 117 -15.42 9.89 24.49
CA VAL A 117 -16.17 9.64 25.72
C VAL A 117 -15.69 10.64 26.76
#